data_AF-A0A562WSB5-F1
#
_entry.id   AF-A0A562WSB5-F1
#
_cell.length_a   1.000
_cell.length_b   1.000
_cell.length_c   1.000
_cell.angle_alpha   90.00
_cell.angle_beta   90.00
_cell.angle_gamma   90.00
#
_symmetry.space_group_name_H-M   'P 1'
#
loop_
_entity.id
_entity.type
_entity.pdbx_description
1 polymer ?
#
loop_
_entity_poly.entity_id
_entity_poly.type
_entity_poly.pdbx_seq_one_letter_code
_entity_poly.pdbx_strand_id
1 'polypeptide(L)'
;MKLTWEVDNRDVAKIQEFYKIHENNNFVARRRKRNVNKELPEFTHEIFWDAMVSCLLTTQQRSGPQSAVTRFISSKPFPLNYKTCKQEINLKSFAETTITQFGGIRRGATLAEEITENYSWLNNGGWTFVDSMVSQLIAVETVEEEISASNKMADRLKGFGPKQSRNLLQSLGLTKYEIPIDSRISKWMNDFGFPLQLSATALSDRNYYNFVSEGFRRMCAASGIFPCLLFFPVSMRNGLRTNLFGRFGIDKVQSALRLRRQRKAYSKKRSETPYV
;
A
#
# COMPACT_ATOMS: atom_id res chain seq x y z
N MET A 1 11.89 -32.03 -10.24
CA MET A 1 12.35 -30.83 -10.97
C MET A 1 12.80 -29.78 -9.95
N LYS A 2 13.91 -29.08 -10.19
CA LYS A 2 14.47 -28.06 -9.29
C LYS A 2 14.53 -26.72 -10.04
N LEU A 3 13.98 -25.66 -9.46
CA LEU A 3 14.08 -24.29 -9.96
C LEU A 3 14.94 -23.47 -8.99
N THR A 4 15.85 -22.66 -9.51
CA THR A 4 16.73 -21.79 -8.72
C THR A 4 16.68 -20.37 -9.27
N TRP A 5 16.60 -19.39 -8.36
CA TRP A 5 16.76 -17.98 -8.69
C TRP A 5 18.24 -17.62 -8.58
N GLU A 6 18.84 -17.22 -9.68
CA GLU A 6 20.21 -16.73 -9.75
C GLU A 6 20.18 -15.22 -9.90
N VAL A 7 20.95 -14.51 -9.07
CA VAL A 7 21.07 -13.05 -9.08
C VAL A 7 22.54 -12.73 -9.23
N ASP A 8 22.90 -12.03 -10.30
CA ASP A 8 24.29 -11.71 -10.59
C ASP A 8 24.68 -10.30 -10.10
N ASN A 9 25.98 -9.96 -10.20
CA ASN A 9 26.48 -8.66 -9.77
C ASN A 9 25.91 -7.49 -10.58
N ARG A 10 25.48 -7.71 -11.83
CA ARG A 10 24.84 -6.69 -12.66
C ARG A 10 23.44 -6.41 -12.15
N ASP A 11 22.69 -7.44 -11.75
CA ASP A 11 21.38 -7.29 -11.13
C ASP A 11 21.48 -6.49 -9.82
N VAL A 12 22.44 -6.86 -8.97
CA VAL A 12 22.73 -6.15 -7.71
C VAL A 12 23.06 -4.68 -7.97
N ALA A 13 23.97 -4.39 -8.89
CA ALA A 13 24.38 -3.03 -9.22
C ALA A 13 23.19 -2.18 -9.71
N LYS A 14 22.34 -2.72 -10.60
CA LYS A 14 21.13 -2.04 -11.09
C LYS A 14 20.16 -1.71 -9.96
N ILE A 15 19.94 -2.64 -9.02
CA ILE A 15 19.03 -2.42 -7.88
C ILE A 15 19.57 -1.34 -6.96
N GLN A 16 20.87 -1.40 -6.64
CA GLN A 16 21.52 -0.42 -5.78
C GLN A 16 21.52 0.99 -6.39
N GLU A 17 21.83 1.10 -7.68
CA GLU A 17 21.77 2.37 -8.41
C GLU A 17 20.35 2.94 -8.42
N PHE A 18 19.36 2.10 -8.76
CA PHE A 18 17.96 2.50 -8.74
C PHE A 18 17.50 2.96 -7.36
N TYR A 19 17.90 2.24 -6.30
CA TYR A 19 17.56 2.61 -4.93
C TYR A 19 18.20 3.94 -4.51
N LYS A 20 19.49 4.14 -4.82
CA LYS A 20 20.24 5.36 -4.49
C LYS A 20 19.58 6.63 -5.04
N ILE A 21 19.02 6.57 -6.25
CA ILE A 21 18.27 7.70 -6.86
C ILE A 21 17.04 8.09 -6.03
N HIS A 22 16.47 7.16 -5.27
CA HIS A 22 15.21 7.33 -4.56
C HIS A 22 15.32 7.26 -3.03
N GLU A 23 16.49 7.03 -2.47
CA GLU A 23 16.69 6.78 -1.04
C GLU A 23 16.18 7.93 -0.15
N ASN A 24 16.32 9.17 -0.63
CA ASN A 24 15.92 10.39 0.06
C ASN A 24 14.46 10.78 -0.20
N ASN A 25 13.70 9.93 -0.88
CA ASN A 25 12.28 10.17 -1.11
C ASN A 25 11.50 10.02 0.20
N ASN A 26 10.62 10.98 0.51
CA ASN A 26 9.80 10.98 1.74
C ASN A 26 9.06 9.67 1.99
N PHE A 27 8.62 8.99 0.94
CA PHE A 27 7.93 7.71 1.08
C PHE A 27 8.90 6.58 1.44
N VAL A 28 10.11 6.55 0.88
CA VAL A 28 11.16 5.60 1.27
C VAL A 28 11.57 5.83 2.72
N ALA A 29 11.82 7.09 3.10
CA ALA A 29 12.10 7.47 4.49
C ALA A 29 10.99 7.01 5.44
N ARG A 30 9.72 7.17 5.04
CA ARG A 30 8.58 6.70 5.83
C ARG A 30 8.48 5.19 5.92
N ARG A 31 8.76 4.46 4.84
CA ARG A 31 8.82 2.99 4.86
C ARG A 31 9.93 2.50 5.76
N ARG A 32 11.10 3.13 5.70
CA ARG A 32 12.20 2.86 6.63
C ARG A 32 11.75 3.05 8.06
N LYS A 33 11.18 4.20 8.39
CA LYS A 33 10.66 4.50 9.73
C LYS A 33 9.63 3.45 10.21
N ARG A 34 8.61 3.15 9.41
CA ARG A 34 7.48 2.31 9.85
C ARG A 34 7.71 0.80 9.68
N ASN A 35 8.13 0.39 8.50
CA ASN A 35 8.24 -1.02 8.13
C ASN A 35 9.57 -1.64 8.56
N VAL A 36 10.66 -0.85 8.59
CA VAL A 36 12.01 -1.35 8.93
C VAL A 36 12.37 -1.05 10.39
N ASN A 37 12.22 0.20 10.84
CA ASN A 37 12.56 0.60 12.21
C ASN A 37 11.44 0.34 13.21
N LYS A 38 10.27 -0.12 12.74
CA LYS A 38 9.07 -0.39 13.56
C LYS A 38 8.63 0.77 14.46
N GLU A 39 8.83 2.01 14.01
CA GLU A 39 8.22 3.19 14.61
C GLU A 39 6.74 3.25 14.20
N LEU A 40 5.94 2.34 14.77
CA LEU A 40 4.52 2.19 14.52
C LEU A 40 3.71 3.03 15.52
N PRO A 41 2.59 3.63 15.09
CA PRO A 41 1.60 4.09 16.05
C PRO A 41 1.03 2.89 16.82
N GLU A 42 0.46 3.15 17.99
CA GLU A 42 -0.33 2.15 18.72
C GLU A 42 -1.39 1.56 17.80
N PHE A 43 -1.46 0.22 17.77
CA PHE A 43 -2.42 -0.48 16.95
C PHE A 43 -3.84 -0.31 17.52
N THR A 44 -4.80 -0.03 16.65
CA THR A 44 -6.22 0.02 17.01
C THR A 44 -7.06 -0.60 15.91
N HIS A 45 -8.25 -1.12 16.28
CA HIS A 45 -9.22 -1.63 15.31
C HIS A 45 -9.62 -0.58 14.28
N GLU A 46 -9.66 0.70 14.67
CA GLU A 46 -9.90 1.83 13.76
C GLU A 46 -8.82 1.93 12.67
N ILE A 47 -7.54 1.85 13.05
CA ILE A 47 -6.41 1.87 12.10
C ILE A 47 -6.49 0.69 11.14
N PHE A 48 -6.77 -0.51 11.64
CA PHE A 48 -6.92 -1.69 10.80
C PHE A 48 -8.09 -1.54 9.82
N TRP A 49 -9.26 -1.18 10.33
CA TRP A 49 -10.47 -1.00 9.55
C TRP A 49 -10.26 0.03 8.43
N ASP A 50 -9.71 1.19 8.77
CA ASP A 50 -9.39 2.24 7.81
C ASP A 50 -8.46 1.73 6.70
N ALA A 51 -7.45 0.94 7.05
CA ALA A 51 -6.49 0.39 6.10
C ALA A 51 -7.17 -0.65 5.19
N MET A 52 -8.01 -1.50 5.76
CA MET A 52 -8.77 -2.52 5.05
C MET A 52 -9.72 -1.88 4.03
N VAL A 53 -10.57 -0.95 4.46
CA VAL A 53 -11.52 -0.25 3.58
C VAL A 53 -10.76 0.54 2.50
N SER A 54 -9.64 1.18 2.85
CA SER A 54 -8.78 1.87 1.88
C SER A 54 -8.25 0.91 0.80
N CYS A 55 -7.87 -0.32 1.17
CA CYS A 55 -7.42 -1.32 0.21
C CYS A 55 -8.55 -1.74 -0.74
N LEU A 56 -9.77 -2.00 -0.23
CA LEU A 56 -10.95 -2.32 -1.04
C LEU A 56 -11.23 -1.22 -2.07
N LEU A 57 -11.27 0.04 -1.61
CA LEU A 57 -11.52 1.21 -2.47
C LEU A 57 -10.48 1.39 -3.59
N THR A 58 -9.29 0.84 -3.43
CA THR A 58 -8.21 0.93 -4.44
C THR A 58 -8.17 -0.26 -5.40
N THR A 59 -8.96 -1.29 -5.14
CA THR A 59 -9.04 -2.46 -6.02
C THR A 59 -9.60 -2.04 -7.38
N GLN A 60 -8.83 -2.30 -8.44
CA GLN A 60 -9.18 -2.02 -9.84
C GLN A 60 -9.49 -0.53 -10.12
N GLN A 61 -8.96 0.38 -9.30
CA GLN A 61 -9.17 1.83 -9.45
C GLN A 61 -7.85 2.59 -9.34
N ARG A 62 -7.72 3.68 -10.10
CA ARG A 62 -6.54 4.56 -10.02
C ARG A 62 -6.56 5.32 -8.68
N SER A 63 -5.54 5.15 -7.86
CA SER A 63 -5.39 5.79 -6.54
C SER A 63 -4.31 6.88 -6.52
N GLY A 64 -4.33 7.75 -7.54
CA GLY A 64 -3.44 8.90 -7.64
C GLY A 64 -3.80 10.05 -6.68
N PRO A 65 -2.92 11.04 -6.46
CA PRO A 65 -3.12 12.13 -5.50
C PRO A 65 -4.43 12.89 -5.62
N GLN A 66 -4.93 12.99 -6.86
CA GLN A 66 -6.14 13.73 -7.20
C GLN A 66 -7.33 12.81 -7.55
N SER A 67 -7.18 11.50 -7.37
CA SER A 67 -8.24 10.53 -7.64
C SER A 67 -9.39 10.68 -6.65
N ALA A 68 -10.62 10.32 -7.08
CA ALA A 68 -11.78 10.30 -6.20
C ALA A 68 -11.54 9.39 -4.99
N VAL A 69 -10.96 8.21 -5.20
CA VAL A 69 -10.57 7.27 -4.13
C VAL A 69 -9.65 7.94 -3.10
N THR A 70 -8.60 8.64 -3.53
CA THR A 70 -7.70 9.33 -2.61
C THR A 70 -8.40 10.45 -1.85
N ARG A 71 -9.25 11.25 -2.50
CA ARG A 71 -10.02 12.30 -1.82
C ARG A 71 -10.98 11.72 -0.78
N PHE A 72 -11.64 10.62 -1.10
CA PHE A 72 -12.55 9.91 -0.20
C PHE A 72 -11.81 9.39 1.04
N ILE A 73 -10.73 8.62 0.84
CA ILE A 73 -9.90 8.08 1.94
C ILE A 73 -9.28 9.19 2.79
N SER A 74 -8.97 10.34 2.19
CA SER A 74 -8.34 11.48 2.87
C SER A 74 -9.33 12.43 3.54
N SER A 75 -10.64 12.20 3.37
CA SER A 75 -11.67 13.02 4.00
C SER A 75 -11.58 12.92 5.54
N LYS A 76 -11.91 14.02 6.22
CA LYS A 76 -11.83 14.13 7.68
C LYS A 76 -13.18 14.64 8.22
N PRO A 77 -13.94 13.81 8.96
CA PRO A 77 -13.67 12.39 9.23
C PRO A 77 -13.73 11.54 7.96
N PHE A 78 -13.13 10.34 7.99
CA PHE A 78 -13.30 9.40 6.88
C PHE A 78 -14.74 8.90 6.86
N PRO A 79 -15.41 8.94 5.71
CA PRO A 79 -16.84 8.64 5.65
C PRO A 79 -17.19 7.22 6.13
N LEU A 80 -16.30 6.25 5.89
CA LEU A 80 -16.49 4.85 6.27
C LEU A 80 -15.55 4.43 7.41
N ASN A 81 -15.37 5.29 8.41
CA ASN A 81 -14.58 4.96 9.60
C ASN A 81 -15.29 3.90 10.47
N TYR A 82 -14.54 3.18 11.32
CA TYR A 82 -15.07 2.02 12.04
C TYR A 82 -16.16 2.43 13.03
N LYS A 83 -15.93 3.52 13.77
CA LYS A 83 -16.91 4.07 14.71
C LYS A 83 -18.26 4.36 14.06
N THR A 84 -18.27 5.02 12.90
CA THR A 84 -19.50 5.31 12.14
C THR A 84 -20.14 4.01 11.64
N CYS A 85 -19.37 3.15 10.97
CA CYS A 85 -19.91 1.90 10.41
C CYS A 85 -20.52 0.98 11.48
N LYS A 86 -19.96 0.99 12.69
CA LYS A 86 -20.46 0.20 13.83
C LYS A 86 -21.84 0.65 14.34
N GLN A 87 -22.21 1.91 14.13
CA GLN A 87 -23.48 2.48 14.59
C GLN A 87 -24.63 2.25 13.59
N GLU A 88 -24.31 1.84 12.36
CA GLU A 88 -25.29 1.68 11.30
C GLU A 88 -26.03 0.35 11.41
N ILE A 89 -27.37 0.43 11.43
CA ILE A 89 -28.23 -0.76 11.41
C ILE A 89 -28.11 -1.50 10.07
N ASN A 90 -28.02 -0.76 8.96
CA ASN A 90 -27.85 -1.30 7.62
C ASN A 90 -26.55 -0.79 6.99
N LEU A 91 -25.43 -1.42 7.39
CA LEU A 91 -24.10 -1.05 6.92
C LEU A 91 -23.96 -1.14 5.39
N LYS A 92 -24.56 -2.14 4.73
CA LYS A 92 -24.48 -2.29 3.26
C LYS A 92 -25.09 -1.08 2.55
N SER A 93 -26.32 -0.71 2.92
CA SER A 93 -27.00 0.45 2.33
C SER A 93 -26.26 1.75 2.63
N PHE A 94 -25.77 1.92 3.86
CA PHE A 94 -24.99 3.08 4.26
C PHE A 94 -23.69 3.21 3.44
N ALA A 95 -22.92 2.13 3.33
CA ALA A 95 -21.66 2.12 2.60
C ALA A 95 -21.86 2.38 1.10
N GLU A 96 -22.86 1.74 0.48
CA GLU A 96 -23.17 1.93 -0.94
C GLU A 96 -23.60 3.37 -1.24
N THR A 97 -24.48 3.92 -0.40
CA THR A 97 -24.96 5.31 -0.53
C THR A 97 -23.81 6.28 -0.36
N THR A 98 -22.98 6.10 0.66
CA THR A 98 -21.82 6.96 0.96
C THR A 98 -20.82 6.97 -0.19
N ILE A 99 -20.53 5.81 -0.77
CA ILE A 99 -19.60 5.68 -1.91
C ILE A 99 -20.20 6.31 -3.18
N THR A 100 -21.47 6.04 -3.45
CA THR A 100 -22.15 6.48 -4.68
C THR A 100 -22.38 7.99 -4.67
N GLN A 101 -22.84 8.57 -3.55
CA GLN A 101 -23.07 10.00 -3.40
C GLN A 101 -21.77 10.82 -3.48
N PHE A 102 -20.65 10.28 -2.99
CA PHE A 102 -19.36 10.97 -3.14
C PHE A 102 -18.94 11.11 -4.61
N GLY A 103 -19.32 10.15 -5.45
CA GLY A 103 -19.07 10.16 -6.88
C GLY A 103 -17.63 9.82 -7.29
N GLY A 104 -17.48 9.27 -8.50
CA GLY A 104 -16.18 8.94 -9.08
C GLY A 104 -15.49 7.70 -8.52
N ILE A 105 -16.15 6.96 -7.63
CA ILE A 105 -15.72 5.64 -7.14
C ILE A 105 -16.58 4.57 -7.81
N ARG A 106 -15.93 3.58 -8.43
CA ARG A 106 -16.57 2.46 -9.12
C ARG A 106 -16.87 1.32 -8.15
N ARG A 107 -17.76 0.40 -8.57
CA ARG A 107 -18.12 -0.82 -7.83
C ARG A 107 -18.77 -0.56 -6.46
N GLY A 108 -19.57 0.50 -6.33
CA GLY A 108 -20.20 0.90 -5.06
C GLY A 108 -20.92 -0.24 -4.35
N ALA A 109 -21.84 -0.93 -5.04
CA ALA A 109 -22.56 -2.09 -4.49
C ALA A 109 -21.63 -3.23 -4.04
N THR A 110 -20.66 -3.63 -4.87
CA THR A 110 -19.72 -4.70 -4.52
C THR A 110 -18.82 -4.31 -3.35
N LEU A 111 -18.35 -3.06 -3.32
CA LEU A 111 -17.55 -2.55 -2.21
C LEU A 111 -18.35 -2.54 -0.91
N ALA A 112 -19.62 -2.13 -0.95
CA ALA A 112 -20.49 -2.14 0.21
C ALA A 112 -20.73 -3.55 0.76
N GLU A 113 -20.89 -4.53 -0.13
CA GLU A 113 -20.95 -5.95 0.21
C GLU A 113 -19.65 -6.46 0.84
N GLU A 114 -18.51 -6.23 0.18
CA GLU A 114 -17.17 -6.58 0.69
C GLU A 114 -16.93 -5.97 2.09
N ILE A 115 -17.30 -4.70 2.30
CA ILE A 115 -17.17 -4.00 3.60
C ILE A 115 -18.08 -4.65 4.66
N THR A 116 -19.32 -4.98 4.31
CA THR A 116 -20.29 -5.53 5.26
C THR A 116 -19.92 -6.95 5.69
N GLU A 117 -19.51 -7.80 4.74
CA GLU A 117 -19.04 -9.16 5.03
C GLU A 117 -17.80 -9.12 5.93
N ASN A 118 -16.84 -8.24 5.63
CA ASN A 118 -15.63 -8.09 6.44
C ASN A 118 -15.96 -7.55 7.84
N TYR A 119 -16.89 -6.61 7.97
CA TYR A 119 -17.37 -6.14 9.28
C TYR A 119 -17.99 -7.27 10.10
N SER A 120 -18.85 -8.07 9.48
CA SER A 120 -19.48 -9.23 10.14
C SER A 120 -18.42 -10.22 10.61
N TRP A 121 -17.47 -10.58 9.75
CA TRP A 121 -16.38 -11.48 10.11
C TRP A 121 -15.53 -10.94 11.27
N LEU A 122 -15.15 -9.66 11.22
CA LEU A 122 -14.35 -9.02 12.27
C LEU A 122 -15.04 -9.09 13.65
N ASN A 123 -16.35 -8.81 13.70
CA ASN A 123 -17.12 -8.86 14.94
C ASN A 123 -17.47 -10.30 15.40
N ASN A 124 -17.36 -11.28 14.51
CA ASN A 124 -17.55 -12.71 14.81
C ASN A 124 -16.20 -13.42 15.07
N GLY A 125 -15.33 -12.79 15.87
CA GLY A 125 -14.03 -13.35 16.27
C GLY A 125 -12.85 -13.01 15.34
N GLY A 126 -13.09 -12.35 14.20
CA GLY A 126 -12.02 -11.88 13.32
C GLY A 126 -11.08 -10.88 13.99
N TRP A 127 -11.55 -10.06 14.94
CA TRP A 127 -10.69 -9.15 15.70
C TRP A 127 -9.63 -9.89 16.53
N THR A 128 -10.01 -10.95 17.26
CA THR A 128 -9.05 -11.76 18.02
C THR A 128 -7.97 -12.34 17.12
N PHE A 129 -8.34 -12.78 15.92
CA PHE A 129 -7.39 -13.25 14.93
C PHE A 129 -6.43 -12.13 14.48
N VAL A 130 -6.97 -10.95 14.15
CA VAL A 130 -6.16 -9.79 13.73
C VAL A 130 -5.20 -9.35 14.83
N ASP A 131 -5.66 -9.23 16.06
CA ASP A 131 -4.86 -8.79 17.21
C ASP A 131 -3.69 -9.75 17.48
N SER A 132 -3.95 -11.06 17.41
CA SER A 132 -2.93 -12.10 17.53
C SER A 132 -1.91 -12.03 16.40
N MET A 133 -2.37 -11.91 15.15
CA MET A 133 -1.50 -11.79 13.97
C MET A 133 -0.62 -10.53 14.03
N VAL A 134 -1.19 -9.39 14.41
CA VAL A 134 -0.45 -8.13 14.53
C VAL A 134 0.62 -8.24 15.61
N SER A 135 0.27 -8.78 16.78
CA SER A 135 1.22 -9.02 17.88
C SER A 135 2.36 -9.94 17.44
N GLN A 136 2.03 -11.02 16.72
CA GLN A 136 3.02 -11.95 16.19
C GLN A 136 3.96 -11.29 15.18
N LEU A 137 3.45 -10.49 14.23
CA LEU A 137 4.26 -9.78 13.23
C LEU A 137 5.11 -8.65 13.82
N ILE A 138 4.76 -8.14 14.98
CA ILE A 138 5.57 -7.18 15.73
C ILE A 138 6.69 -7.91 16.48
N ALA A 139 6.40 -9.09 17.05
CA ALA A 139 7.36 -9.86 17.83
C ALA A 139 8.35 -10.65 16.95
N VAL A 140 7.89 -11.19 15.82
CA VAL A 140 8.66 -12.11 14.97
C VAL A 140 8.67 -11.60 13.53
N GLU A 141 9.85 -11.19 13.07
CA GLU A 141 10.05 -10.60 11.75
C GLU A 141 10.73 -11.57 10.77
N THR A 142 10.05 -12.66 10.44
CA THR A 142 10.52 -13.62 9.43
C THR A 142 9.75 -13.50 8.12
N VAL A 143 10.37 -13.94 7.03
CA VAL A 143 9.73 -13.97 5.71
C VAL A 143 8.50 -14.88 5.74
N GLU A 144 8.62 -16.02 6.42
CA GLU A 144 7.59 -17.05 6.54
C GLU A 144 6.36 -16.53 7.26
N GLU A 145 6.52 -15.75 8.34
CA GLU A 145 5.40 -15.19 9.08
C GLU A 145 4.68 -14.11 8.27
N GLU A 146 5.41 -13.25 7.56
CA GLU A 146 4.80 -12.24 6.69
C GLU A 146 4.00 -12.87 5.54
N ILE A 147 4.50 -13.97 4.95
CA ILE A 147 3.79 -14.74 3.92
C ILE A 147 2.55 -15.41 4.50
N SER A 148 2.70 -16.09 5.65
CA SER A 148 1.63 -16.77 6.37
C SER A 148 0.48 -15.81 6.69
N ALA A 149 0.79 -14.67 7.30
CA ALA A 149 -0.17 -13.61 7.58
C ALA A 149 -0.84 -13.08 6.32
N SER A 150 -0.07 -12.80 5.26
CA SER A 150 -0.61 -12.31 3.98
C SER A 150 -1.60 -13.29 3.34
N ASN A 151 -1.31 -14.59 3.41
CA ASN A 151 -2.19 -15.62 2.87
C ASN A 151 -3.46 -15.78 3.70
N LYS A 152 -3.33 -15.87 5.04
CA LYS A 152 -4.50 -15.94 5.94
C LYS A 152 -5.43 -14.74 5.78
N MET A 153 -4.89 -13.54 5.62
CA MET A 153 -5.69 -12.34 5.35
C MET A 153 -6.39 -12.39 3.98
N ALA A 154 -5.73 -12.92 2.94
CA ALA A 154 -6.35 -13.11 1.64
C ALA A 154 -7.48 -14.15 1.65
N ASP A 155 -7.37 -15.18 2.50
CA ASP A 155 -8.40 -16.22 2.65
C ASP A 155 -9.62 -15.74 3.41
N ARG A 156 -9.45 -14.81 4.35
CA ARG A 156 -10.50 -14.41 5.30
C ARG A 156 -11.22 -13.13 4.91
N LEU A 157 -10.55 -12.20 4.26
CA LEU A 157 -11.17 -10.92 3.87
C LEU A 157 -11.82 -11.03 2.49
N LYS A 158 -13.12 -10.74 2.42
CA LYS A 158 -13.83 -10.61 1.16
C LYS A 158 -13.28 -9.43 0.36
N GLY A 159 -13.07 -9.64 -0.94
CA GLY A 159 -12.47 -8.65 -1.85
C GLY A 159 -10.94 -8.58 -1.79
N PHE A 160 -10.30 -9.45 -1.00
CA PHE A 160 -8.84 -9.55 -0.92
C PHE A 160 -8.32 -10.73 -1.74
N GLY A 161 -7.19 -10.47 -2.40
CA GLY A 161 -6.35 -11.48 -3.02
C GLY A 161 -4.88 -11.23 -2.66
N PRO A 162 -3.93 -11.96 -3.25
CA PRO A 162 -2.51 -11.92 -2.89
C PRO A 162 -1.91 -10.51 -2.81
N LYS A 163 -2.31 -9.62 -3.73
CA LYS A 163 -1.88 -8.22 -3.75
C LYS A 163 -2.47 -7.40 -2.61
N GLN A 164 -3.79 -7.49 -2.37
CA GLN A 164 -4.45 -6.58 -1.43
C GLN A 164 -4.12 -6.93 0.02
N SER A 165 -3.94 -8.21 0.36
CA SER A 165 -3.51 -8.59 1.71
C SER A 165 -2.13 -8.04 2.04
N ARG A 166 -1.19 -8.11 1.10
CA ARG A 166 0.14 -7.51 1.24
C ARG A 166 0.09 -6.00 1.30
N ASN A 167 -0.76 -5.36 0.49
CA ASN A 167 -0.96 -3.92 0.56
C ASN A 167 -1.45 -3.48 1.95
N LEU A 168 -2.41 -4.23 2.53
CA LEU A 168 -2.93 -3.99 3.87
C LEU A 168 -1.83 -4.09 4.92
N LEU A 169 -1.17 -5.26 5.05
CA LEU A 169 -0.15 -5.47 6.08
C LEU A 169 1.03 -4.50 5.93
N GLN A 170 1.45 -4.24 4.69
CA GLN A 170 2.51 -3.27 4.43
C GLN A 170 2.07 -1.84 4.80
N SER A 171 0.81 -1.47 4.55
CA SER A 171 0.29 -0.13 4.90
C SER A 171 0.19 0.11 6.41
N LEU A 172 0.01 -0.96 7.19
CA LEU A 172 0.05 -0.97 8.65
C LEU A 172 1.49 -0.89 9.19
N GLY A 173 2.50 -1.14 8.36
CA GLY A 173 3.91 -1.14 8.76
C GLY A 173 4.39 -2.52 9.24
N LEU A 174 3.59 -3.56 9.01
CA LEU A 174 3.84 -4.88 9.58
C LEU A 174 4.82 -5.73 8.75
N THR A 175 4.95 -5.46 7.45
CA THR A 175 5.81 -6.24 6.56
C THR A 175 7.01 -5.45 6.05
N LYS A 176 8.20 -6.06 6.04
CA LYS A 176 9.43 -5.54 5.41
C LYS A 176 9.86 -6.34 4.19
N TYR A 177 9.50 -7.63 4.14
CA TYR A 177 9.85 -8.56 3.06
C TYR A 177 8.71 -8.74 2.06
N GLU A 178 7.46 -8.77 2.51
CA GLU A 178 6.28 -8.90 1.64
C GLU A 178 5.80 -7.55 1.10
N ILE A 179 5.61 -7.50 -0.21
CA ILE A 179 5.15 -6.30 -0.93
C ILE A 179 3.96 -6.64 -1.85
N PRO A 180 3.04 -5.69 -2.09
CA PRO A 180 2.05 -5.86 -3.13
C PRO A 180 2.71 -5.76 -4.52
N ILE A 181 2.59 -6.77 -5.36
CA ILE A 181 3.04 -6.78 -6.75
C ILE A 181 1.85 -6.34 -7.59
N ASP A 182 1.81 -5.06 -7.92
CA ASP A 182 0.79 -4.49 -8.80
C ASP A 182 1.32 -4.32 -10.23
N SER A 183 0.52 -3.72 -11.10
CA SER A 183 0.90 -3.52 -12.51
C SER A 183 2.15 -2.64 -12.69
N ARG A 184 2.48 -1.77 -11.73
CA ARG A 184 3.67 -0.90 -11.80
C ARG A 184 4.92 -1.67 -11.42
N ILE A 185 4.83 -2.51 -10.38
CA ILE A 185 5.91 -3.43 -10.03
C ILE A 185 6.13 -4.42 -11.15
N SER A 186 5.05 -5.01 -11.66
CA SER A 186 5.10 -5.96 -12.78
C SER A 186 5.78 -5.33 -14.01
N LYS A 187 5.38 -4.11 -14.38
CA LYS A 187 6.00 -3.37 -15.48
C LYS A 187 7.49 -3.14 -15.26
N TRP A 188 7.88 -2.68 -14.07
CA TRP A 188 9.29 -2.44 -13.78
C TRP A 188 10.11 -3.72 -13.73
N MET A 189 9.58 -4.82 -13.20
CA MET A 189 10.27 -6.11 -13.21
C MET A 189 10.49 -6.58 -14.65
N ASN A 190 9.48 -6.47 -15.52
CA ASN A 190 9.63 -6.78 -16.94
C ASN A 190 10.70 -5.87 -17.59
N ASP A 191 10.65 -4.55 -17.36
CA ASP A 191 11.62 -3.58 -17.89
C ASP A 191 13.04 -3.78 -17.30
N PHE A 192 13.16 -4.31 -16.08
CA PHE A 192 14.43 -4.65 -15.42
C PHE A 192 15.12 -5.86 -16.07
N GLY A 193 14.34 -6.71 -16.75
CA GLY A 193 14.79 -7.99 -17.32
C GLY A 193 14.51 -9.17 -16.41
N PHE A 194 13.46 -9.12 -15.57
CA PHE A 194 13.03 -10.26 -14.77
C PHE A 194 12.74 -11.46 -15.70
N PRO A 195 13.22 -12.67 -15.37
CA PRO A 195 13.26 -13.79 -16.33
C PRO A 195 11.89 -14.37 -16.66
N LEU A 196 10.82 -13.90 -16.00
CA LEU A 196 9.43 -14.23 -16.32
C LEU A 196 8.65 -12.98 -16.68
N GLN A 197 7.89 -13.07 -17.77
CA GLN A 197 6.96 -12.02 -18.14
C GLN A 197 5.78 -11.98 -17.15
N LEU A 198 5.67 -10.87 -16.41
CA LEU A 198 4.62 -10.70 -15.42
C LEU A 198 3.35 -10.09 -16.04
N SER A 199 2.20 -10.67 -15.69
CA SER A 199 0.87 -10.16 -16.04
C SER A 199 -0.03 -10.13 -14.81
N ALA A 200 -1.02 -9.22 -14.81
CA ALA A 200 -1.97 -9.10 -13.71
C ALA A 200 -2.80 -10.38 -13.51
N THR A 201 -3.15 -11.07 -14.60
CA THR A 201 -3.91 -12.32 -14.56
C THR A 201 -3.12 -13.45 -13.91
N ALA A 202 -1.84 -13.62 -14.26
CA ALA A 202 -1.04 -14.67 -13.63
C ALA A 202 -0.85 -14.40 -12.12
N LEU A 203 -0.68 -13.13 -11.74
CA LEU A 203 -0.52 -12.71 -10.34
C LEU A 203 -1.81 -12.80 -9.50
N SER A 204 -2.96 -13.19 -10.07
CA SER A 204 -4.11 -13.54 -9.23
C SER A 204 -3.97 -14.93 -8.60
N ASP A 205 -3.18 -15.82 -9.20
CA ASP A 205 -2.87 -17.12 -8.61
C ASP A 205 -1.88 -16.98 -7.44
N ARG A 206 -2.20 -17.62 -6.31
CA ARG A 206 -1.41 -17.52 -5.09
C ARG A 206 -0.02 -18.13 -5.24
N ASN A 207 0.08 -19.29 -5.87
CA ASN A 207 1.34 -20.01 -5.97
C ASN A 207 2.30 -19.28 -6.90
N TYR A 208 1.77 -18.81 -8.04
CA TYR A 208 2.51 -17.96 -8.96
C TYR A 208 2.94 -16.65 -8.31
N TYR A 209 2.04 -15.98 -7.57
CA TYR A 209 2.38 -14.77 -6.83
C TYR A 209 3.53 -15.02 -5.83
N ASN A 210 3.43 -16.08 -5.02
CA ASN A 210 4.46 -16.42 -4.04
C ASN A 210 5.80 -16.75 -4.69
N PHE A 211 5.77 -17.43 -5.84
CA PHE A 211 6.96 -17.73 -6.64
C PHE A 211 7.64 -16.45 -7.15
N VAL A 212 6.89 -15.52 -7.74
CA VAL A 212 7.42 -14.23 -8.22
C VAL A 212 7.93 -13.38 -7.05
N SER A 213 7.19 -13.35 -5.94
CA SER A 213 7.58 -12.63 -4.72
C SER A 213 8.90 -13.16 -4.15
N GLU A 214 9.14 -14.47 -4.22
CA GLU A 214 10.43 -15.05 -3.83
C GLU A 214 11.58 -14.56 -4.70
N GLY A 215 11.41 -14.53 -6.02
CA GLY A 215 12.42 -13.96 -6.92
C GLY A 215 12.74 -12.49 -6.58
N PHE A 216 11.71 -11.68 -6.31
CA PHE A 216 11.89 -10.30 -5.86
C PHE A 216 12.63 -10.19 -4.53
N ARG A 217 12.25 -11.00 -3.53
CA ARG A 217 12.94 -11.03 -2.22
C ARG A 217 14.41 -11.40 -2.37
N ARG A 218 14.75 -12.37 -3.22
CA ARG A 218 16.14 -12.80 -3.45
C ARG A 218 16.99 -11.70 -4.08
N MET A 219 16.46 -11.02 -5.10
CA MET A 219 17.12 -9.85 -5.69
C MET A 219 17.40 -8.76 -4.65
N CYS A 220 16.42 -8.48 -3.81
CA CYS A 220 16.53 -7.53 -2.70
C CYS A 220 17.57 -7.96 -1.65
N ALA A 221 17.55 -9.23 -1.24
CA ALA A 221 18.47 -9.80 -0.26
C ALA A 221 19.93 -9.73 -0.76
N ALA A 222 20.17 -10.12 -2.02
CA ALA A 222 21.48 -10.02 -2.65
C ALA A 222 22.00 -8.56 -2.72
N SER A 223 21.08 -7.59 -2.79
CA SER A 223 21.41 -6.17 -2.86
C SER A 223 21.53 -5.47 -1.50
N GLY A 224 21.22 -6.16 -0.40
CA GLY A 224 21.16 -5.57 0.95
C GLY A 224 20.03 -4.54 1.13
N ILE A 225 18.98 -4.59 0.31
CA ILE A 225 17.87 -3.63 0.33
C ILE A 225 16.57 -4.37 0.62
N PHE A 226 15.82 -3.94 1.65
CA PHE A 226 14.53 -4.56 1.96
C PHE A 226 13.49 -4.33 0.83
N PRO A 227 12.67 -5.34 0.49
CA PRO A 227 11.62 -5.22 -0.51
C PRO A 227 10.69 -4.01 -0.33
N CYS A 228 10.28 -3.71 0.90
CA CYS A 228 9.40 -2.58 1.19
C CYS A 228 10.00 -1.20 0.85
N LEU A 229 11.34 -1.09 0.81
CA LEU A 229 12.05 0.14 0.44
C LEU A 229 12.17 0.30 -1.08
N LEU A 230 12.23 -0.82 -1.81
CA LEU A 230 12.33 -0.83 -3.27
C LEU A 230 10.97 -0.69 -3.97
N PHE A 231 9.90 -1.24 -3.37
CA PHE A 231 8.53 -1.19 -3.91
C PHE A 231 8.06 0.23 -4.28
N PHE A 232 8.34 1.21 -3.42
CA PHE A 232 7.80 2.56 -3.61
C PHE A 232 8.46 3.35 -4.76
N PRO A 233 9.80 3.43 -4.85
CA PRO A 233 10.51 3.96 -6.01
C PRO A 233 9.96 3.46 -7.36
N VAL A 234 9.68 2.16 -7.44
CA VAL A 234 9.13 1.51 -8.63
C VAL A 234 7.72 2.01 -8.97
N SER A 235 6.88 2.14 -7.95
CA SER A 235 5.51 2.67 -8.09
C SER A 235 5.48 4.12 -8.61
N MET A 236 6.54 4.91 -8.33
CA MET A 236 6.66 6.33 -8.72
C MET A 236 7.16 6.56 -10.14
N ARG A 237 8.08 5.72 -10.65
CA ARG A 237 8.65 5.86 -12.01
C ARG A 237 7.58 5.84 -13.11
N ASN A 238 6.45 5.19 -12.83
CA ASN A 238 5.31 5.04 -13.75
C ASN A 238 4.17 6.08 -13.54
N GLY A 239 4.47 7.23 -12.91
CA GLY A 239 3.63 8.43 -13.04
C GLY A 239 2.52 8.66 -12.00
N LEU A 240 2.49 7.95 -10.87
CA LEU A 240 1.49 8.20 -9.81
C LEU A 240 2.11 8.24 -8.41
N ARG A 241 1.99 9.40 -7.75
CA ARG A 241 2.31 9.57 -6.32
C ARG A 241 1.20 8.96 -5.48
N THR A 242 1.28 7.71 -5.05
CA THR A 242 0.20 7.09 -4.27
C THR A 242 0.13 7.68 -2.87
N ASN A 243 -0.95 8.40 -2.59
CA ASN A 243 -1.24 9.01 -1.29
C ASN A 243 -1.99 8.06 -0.32
N LEU A 244 -2.09 6.76 -0.63
CA LEU A 244 -2.75 5.80 0.26
C LEU A 244 -2.20 5.83 1.69
N PHE A 245 -0.94 6.24 1.81
CA PHE A 245 -0.22 6.26 3.06
C PHE A 245 -0.50 7.52 3.88
N GLY A 246 -1.04 8.61 3.34
CA GLY A 246 -1.22 9.89 4.07
C GLY A 246 -1.96 9.78 5.41
N ARG A 247 -2.73 8.72 5.63
CA ARG A 247 -3.55 8.52 6.83
C ARG A 247 -2.88 7.76 7.99
N PHE A 248 -2.04 6.75 7.71
CA PHE A 248 -1.47 5.85 8.74
C PHE A 248 -0.18 6.38 9.37
N GLY A 249 -0.13 7.67 9.66
CA GLY A 249 1.07 8.40 10.07
C GLY A 249 0.79 9.88 9.98
N ILE A 250 0.15 10.37 11.04
CA ILE A 250 -0.33 11.73 11.24
C ILE A 250 0.87 12.67 11.32
N ASP A 251 1.04 13.51 10.31
CA ASP A 251 1.46 14.91 10.46
C ASP A 251 0.79 15.68 9.32
N LYS A 252 -0.20 16.52 9.66
CA LYS A 252 -0.01 17.96 9.88
C LYS A 252 0.66 18.60 8.68
N VAL A 253 -0.03 19.62 8.15
CA VAL A 253 0.57 20.67 7.33
C VAL A 253 0.83 20.12 5.91
N GLN A 254 0.09 20.56 4.90
CA GLN A 254 0.32 21.88 4.31
C GLN A 254 1.79 22.19 3.96
N SER A 255 2.78 21.31 4.19
CA SER A 255 4.21 21.60 4.06
C SER A 255 4.60 21.68 2.59
N ALA A 256 4.04 20.82 1.74
CA ALA A 256 4.24 20.89 0.29
C ALA A 256 3.42 21.99 -0.41
N LEU A 257 2.25 22.36 0.13
CA LEU A 257 1.44 23.47 -0.40
C LEU A 257 1.97 24.84 0.07
N ARG A 258 2.52 24.95 1.30
CA ARG A 258 3.27 26.11 1.80
C ARG A 258 4.57 26.30 1.03
N LEU A 259 5.38 25.25 0.82
CA LEU A 259 6.62 25.36 0.04
C LEU A 259 6.35 25.72 -1.43
N ARG A 260 5.23 25.28 -2.02
CA ARG A 260 4.82 25.71 -3.38
C ARG A 260 4.28 27.13 -3.45
N ARG A 261 3.55 27.61 -2.43
CA ARG A 261 3.10 29.01 -2.39
C ARG A 261 4.26 29.98 -2.11
N GLN A 262 5.18 29.62 -1.20
CA GLN A 262 6.39 30.42 -0.95
C GLN A 262 7.33 30.42 -2.16
N ARG A 263 7.56 29.29 -2.85
CA ARG A 263 8.38 29.26 -4.08
C ARG A 263 7.74 30.03 -5.25
N LYS A 264 6.40 30.02 -5.39
CA LYS A 264 5.70 30.81 -6.41
C LYS A 264 5.72 32.31 -6.10
N ALA A 265 5.57 32.72 -4.84
CA ALA A 265 5.65 34.13 -4.45
C ALA A 265 7.08 34.70 -4.61
N TYR A 266 8.11 33.90 -4.29
CA TYR A 266 9.51 34.29 -4.47
C TYR A 266 9.93 34.33 -5.94
N SER A 267 9.44 33.41 -6.76
CA SER A 267 9.69 33.39 -8.22
C SER A 267 9.03 34.56 -8.94
N LYS A 268 7.82 34.97 -8.52
CA LYS A 268 7.08 36.05 -9.19
C LYS A 268 7.66 37.44 -8.87
N LYS A 269 8.17 37.66 -7.65
CA LYS A 269 8.87 38.91 -7.28
C LYS A 269 10.21 39.10 -7.98
N ARG A 270 10.85 38.03 -8.47
CA ARG A 270 12.16 38.10 -9.15
C ARG A 270 12.05 38.27 -10.67
N SER A 271 10.89 37.98 -11.24
CA SER A 271 10.60 38.11 -12.68
C SER A 271 9.88 39.42 -13.05
N GLU A 272 9.50 40.23 -12.06
CA GLU A 272 8.86 41.54 -12.27
C GLU A 272 9.82 42.72 -11.99
N THR A 273 11.13 42.46 -11.92
CA THR A 273 12.16 43.49 -12.16
C THR A 273 12.52 43.47 -13.64
N PRO A 274 12.07 44.45 -14.45
CA PRO A 274 12.63 44.65 -15.77
C PRO A 274 14.02 45.24 -15.62
N TYR A 275 14.99 44.61 -16.27
CA TYR A 275 16.07 45.36 -16.89
C TYR A 275 15.42 46.28 -17.93
N VAL A 276 15.23 47.56 -17.58
CA VAL A 276 15.47 48.80 -18.35
C VAL A 276 15.34 49.95 -17.36
#